data_AF-A0A0P9CYQ4-F1
#
_entry.id   AF-A0A0P9CYQ4-F1
#
_cell.length_a   1.000
_cell.length_b   1.000
_cell.length_c   1.000
_cell.angle_alpha   90.00
_cell.angle_beta   90.00
_cell.angle_gamma   90.00
#
_symmetry.space_group_name_H-M   'P 1'
#
loop_
_entity.id
_entity.type
_entity.pdbx_description
1 polymer ?
#
loop_
_entity_poly.entity_id
_entity_poly.type
_entity_poly.pdbx_seq_one_letter_code
_entity_poly.pdbx_strand_id
1 'polypeptide(L)'
;WYSRALVGVSSLPGRMGDFATFSEWLMQGWAVSDALNDTATMAWARISGSYLEQEPAAAVAMNEDALRLARLAGDHWNAGNILYNLGDRFRGAGDTARAEQLYRESVAAFRSSGDQDIIAFPIGNLGRIAFARGDDAAAQAAFEESIAITSAANNRSAAADWHVQLARVALRRGDHAQALASVALCVQTYLDVWNMEALADTLVIAADLARLGGDAVRAATLLGAAEQIYSEFHFRRDLVEGAHADYLQQCIDSVRAGLGAAAFASAFADGHLLGVRDAATLAVKL
;
A
#
# COMPACT_ATOMS: atom_id res chain seq x y z
N TRP A 1 -5.08 11.04 -33.21
CA TRP A 1 -6.40 10.38 -33.03
C TRP A 1 -6.24 8.85 -33.01
N TYR A 2 -5.40 8.28 -33.88
CA TYR A 2 -5.12 6.83 -33.89
C TYR A 2 -4.32 6.33 -32.66
N SER A 3 -3.31 7.06 -32.16
CA SER A 3 -2.57 6.66 -30.93
C SER A 3 -3.44 6.72 -29.67
N ARG A 4 -4.27 7.78 -29.51
CA ARG A 4 -5.26 7.86 -28.41
C ARG A 4 -6.31 6.74 -28.46
N ALA A 5 -6.65 6.21 -29.63
CA ALA A 5 -7.59 5.10 -29.77
C ALA A 5 -6.96 3.76 -29.35
N LEU A 6 -5.70 3.50 -29.70
CA LEU A 6 -4.97 2.30 -29.25
C LEU A 6 -4.66 2.33 -27.74
N VAL A 7 -4.35 3.52 -27.20
CA VAL A 7 -4.12 3.74 -25.76
C VAL A 7 -5.44 3.73 -24.95
N GLY A 8 -6.55 4.19 -25.52
CA GLY A 8 -7.87 4.11 -24.87
C GLY A 8 -8.46 2.69 -24.81
N VAL A 9 -7.96 1.77 -25.66
CA VAL A 9 -8.35 0.35 -25.64
C VAL A 9 -7.52 -0.44 -24.61
N SER A 10 -6.30 0.01 -24.27
CA SER A 10 -5.47 -0.60 -23.23
C SER A 10 -5.84 -0.15 -21.79
N SER A 11 -6.68 0.87 -21.64
CA SER A 11 -7.20 1.36 -20.35
C SER A 11 -8.49 0.67 -19.88
N LEU A 12 -8.90 -0.45 -20.48
CA LEU A 12 -10.05 -1.25 -20.02
C LEU A 12 -9.55 -2.38 -19.09
N PRO A 13 -9.75 -2.29 -17.76
CA PRO A 13 -9.25 -3.30 -16.80
C PRO A 13 -9.97 -4.67 -16.87
N GLY A 14 -10.80 -4.91 -17.89
CA GLY A 14 -11.83 -5.96 -17.88
C GLY A 14 -11.58 -7.17 -18.78
N ARG A 15 -10.43 -7.29 -19.47
CA ARG A 15 -10.09 -8.50 -20.22
C ARG A 15 -8.66 -8.93 -19.93
N MET A 16 -8.46 -9.52 -18.75
CA MET A 16 -7.31 -10.40 -18.51
C MET A 16 -7.36 -11.54 -19.53
N GLY A 17 -6.29 -11.71 -20.29
CA GLY A 17 -6.21 -12.83 -21.23
C GLY A 17 -4.89 -12.96 -21.96
N ASP A 18 -4.20 -11.86 -22.27
CA ASP A 18 -2.94 -11.99 -23.01
C ASP A 18 -1.92 -10.85 -22.76
N PHE A 19 -0.95 -11.14 -21.90
CA PHE A 19 0.20 -10.27 -21.60
C PHE A 19 1.07 -10.01 -22.84
N ALA A 20 1.11 -10.92 -23.81
CA ALA A 20 1.88 -10.74 -25.05
C ALA A 20 1.23 -9.67 -25.92
N THR A 21 -0.10 -9.69 -26.05
CA THR A 21 -0.87 -8.71 -26.82
C THR A 21 -0.74 -7.29 -26.24
N PHE A 22 -0.75 -7.13 -24.90
CA PHE A 22 -0.50 -5.83 -24.25
C PHE A 22 0.90 -5.29 -24.53
N SER A 23 1.92 -6.16 -24.51
CA SER A 23 3.32 -5.81 -24.77
C SER A 23 3.55 -5.42 -26.25
N GLU A 24 2.92 -6.11 -27.18
CA GLU A 24 2.93 -5.76 -28.61
C GLU A 24 2.24 -4.43 -28.89
N TRP A 25 1.11 -4.15 -28.24
CA TRP A 25 0.41 -2.87 -28.39
C TRP A 25 1.19 -1.70 -27.80
N LEU A 26 1.90 -1.92 -26.68
CA LEU A 26 2.85 -0.94 -26.16
C LEU A 26 3.95 -0.67 -27.18
N MET A 27 4.61 -1.70 -27.71
CA MET A 27 5.67 -1.56 -28.73
C MET A 27 5.19 -0.87 -30.02
N GLN A 28 3.96 -1.16 -30.49
CA GLN A 28 3.38 -0.49 -31.65
C GLN A 28 3.01 0.97 -31.35
N GLY A 29 2.50 1.26 -30.16
CA GLY A 29 2.28 2.62 -29.68
C GLY A 29 3.58 3.41 -29.57
N TRP A 30 4.68 2.76 -29.17
CA TRP A 30 6.02 3.35 -29.07
C TRP A 30 6.49 3.87 -30.43
N ALA A 31 6.52 3.00 -31.45
CA ALA A 31 7.01 3.35 -32.79
C ALA A 31 6.21 4.49 -33.44
N VAL A 32 4.90 4.54 -33.20
CA VAL A 32 4.03 5.62 -33.72
C VAL A 32 4.21 6.93 -32.95
N SER A 33 4.41 6.87 -31.63
CA SER A 33 4.64 8.08 -30.81
C SER A 33 5.97 8.76 -31.09
N ASP A 34 7.03 7.97 -31.35
CA ASP A 34 8.37 8.44 -31.70
C ASP A 34 8.36 9.13 -33.08
N ALA A 35 7.62 8.57 -34.04
CA ALA A 35 7.42 9.17 -35.36
C ALA A 35 6.60 10.47 -35.34
N LEU A 36 5.80 10.72 -34.29
CA LEU A 36 4.92 11.88 -34.15
C LEU A 36 5.44 12.94 -33.15
N ASN A 37 6.57 12.68 -32.48
CA ASN A 37 7.14 13.51 -31.41
C ASN A 37 6.13 13.88 -30.29
N ASP A 38 5.21 12.95 -30.00
CA ASP A 38 4.19 13.13 -28.96
C ASP A 38 4.77 12.75 -27.59
N THR A 39 5.40 13.73 -26.96
CA THR A 39 6.09 13.58 -25.66
C THR A 39 5.22 13.01 -24.54
N ALA A 40 3.91 13.27 -24.54
CA ALA A 40 2.99 12.74 -23.54
C ALA A 40 2.73 11.24 -23.76
N THR A 41 2.48 10.83 -25.00
CA THR A 41 2.31 9.41 -25.35
C THR A 41 3.62 8.63 -25.11
N MET A 42 4.78 9.24 -25.42
CA MET A 42 6.10 8.65 -25.16
C MET A 42 6.41 8.49 -23.66
N ALA A 43 5.95 9.42 -22.81
CA ALA A 43 6.08 9.31 -21.36
C ALA A 43 5.20 8.17 -20.83
N TRP A 44 3.93 8.12 -21.23
CA TRP A 44 3.01 7.05 -20.82
C TRP A 44 3.47 5.65 -21.25
N ALA A 45 3.97 5.54 -22.48
CA ALA A 45 4.60 4.34 -23.01
C ALA A 45 5.74 3.81 -22.12
N ARG A 46 6.63 4.69 -21.66
CA ARG A 46 7.77 4.34 -20.80
C ARG A 46 7.35 4.02 -19.37
N ILE A 47 6.35 4.72 -18.83
CA ILE A 47 5.71 4.38 -17.55
C ILE A 47 5.21 2.94 -17.62
N SER A 48 4.38 2.63 -18.62
CA SER A 48 3.78 1.31 -18.81
C SER A 48 4.84 0.22 -19.00
N GLY A 49 5.87 0.48 -19.82
CA GLY A 49 6.98 -0.46 -20.01
C GLY A 49 7.76 -0.73 -18.72
N SER A 50 7.95 0.27 -17.87
CA SER A 50 8.69 0.10 -16.62
C SER A 50 8.02 -0.81 -15.59
N TYR A 51 6.69 -0.97 -15.66
CA TYR A 51 5.96 -1.91 -14.80
C TYR A 51 6.19 -3.37 -15.20
N LEU A 52 6.52 -3.61 -16.47
CA LEU A 52 6.80 -4.94 -17.01
C LEU A 52 8.29 -5.29 -16.94
N GLU A 53 9.15 -4.28 -16.73
CA GLU A 53 10.59 -4.45 -16.68
C GLU A 53 11.02 -5.13 -15.37
N GLN A 54 11.68 -6.28 -15.51
CA GLN A 54 12.13 -7.10 -14.38
C GLN A 54 13.45 -6.59 -13.82
N GLU A 55 14.29 -5.95 -14.65
CA GLU A 55 15.56 -5.39 -14.24
C GLU A 55 15.37 -4.04 -13.53
N PRO A 56 15.64 -3.91 -12.22
CA PRO A 56 15.33 -2.70 -11.45
C PRO A 56 16.01 -1.44 -12.02
N ALA A 57 17.25 -1.57 -12.50
CA ALA A 57 17.99 -0.47 -13.08
C ALA A 57 17.39 0.01 -14.42
N ALA A 58 16.93 -0.93 -15.25
CA ALA A 58 16.28 -0.60 -16.52
C ALA A 58 14.93 0.08 -16.28
N ALA A 59 14.14 -0.41 -15.31
CA ALA A 59 12.87 0.20 -14.94
C ALA A 59 13.05 1.66 -14.44
N VAL A 60 14.08 1.91 -13.62
CA VAL A 60 14.43 3.26 -13.15
C VAL A 60 14.82 4.15 -14.33
N ALA A 61 15.70 3.69 -15.22
CA ALA A 61 16.10 4.47 -16.40
C ALA A 61 14.91 4.82 -17.31
N MET A 62 13.96 3.90 -17.51
CA MET A 62 12.74 4.15 -18.26
C MET A 62 11.85 5.22 -17.58
N ASN A 63 11.74 5.20 -16.25
CA ASN A 63 11.00 6.21 -15.49
C ASN A 63 11.69 7.58 -15.57
N GLU A 64 13.02 7.63 -15.48
CA GLU A 64 13.76 8.89 -15.58
C GLU A 64 13.59 9.55 -16.97
N ASP A 65 13.62 8.76 -18.05
CA ASP A 65 13.35 9.29 -19.39
C ASP A 65 11.88 9.68 -19.57
N ALA A 66 10.94 8.91 -19.00
CA ALA A 66 9.52 9.30 -18.96
C ALA A 66 9.32 10.63 -18.24
N LEU A 67 10.01 10.84 -17.11
CA LEU A 67 9.92 12.05 -16.30
C LEU A 67 10.45 13.26 -17.08
N ARG A 68 11.56 13.09 -17.79
CA ARG A 68 12.12 14.12 -18.67
C ARG A 68 11.10 14.52 -19.74
N LEU A 69 10.45 13.56 -20.38
CA LEU A 69 9.42 13.81 -21.40
C LEU A 69 8.17 14.49 -20.83
N ALA A 70 7.67 14.04 -19.69
CA ALA A 70 6.53 14.65 -19.01
C ALA A 70 6.83 16.12 -18.63
N ARG A 71 8.03 16.40 -18.11
CA ARG A 71 8.48 17.77 -17.80
C ARG A 71 8.57 18.64 -19.06
N LEU A 72 9.08 18.12 -20.18
CA LEU A 72 9.12 18.83 -21.45
C LEU A 72 7.72 19.14 -22.01
N ALA A 73 6.77 18.23 -21.77
CA ALA A 73 5.38 18.40 -22.18
C ALA A 73 4.58 19.36 -21.28
N GLY A 74 5.14 19.79 -20.14
CA GLY A 74 4.39 20.50 -19.09
C GLY A 74 3.32 19.63 -18.41
N ASP A 75 3.46 18.31 -18.51
CA ASP A 75 2.50 17.35 -17.95
C ASP A 75 2.84 17.05 -16.49
N HIS A 76 2.38 17.94 -15.61
CA HIS A 76 2.61 17.84 -14.17
C HIS A 76 1.95 16.60 -13.54
N TRP A 77 0.86 16.10 -14.12
CA TRP A 77 0.16 14.93 -13.60
C TRP A 77 0.97 13.66 -13.82
N ASN A 78 1.45 13.42 -15.06
CA ASN A 78 2.31 12.28 -15.33
C ASN A 78 3.66 12.40 -14.61
N ALA A 79 4.23 13.61 -14.52
CA ALA A 79 5.44 13.83 -13.73
C ALA A 79 5.25 13.42 -12.26
N GLY A 80 4.13 13.80 -11.65
CA GLY A 80 3.78 13.41 -10.27
C GLY A 80 3.69 11.90 -10.08
N ASN A 81 3.03 11.20 -10.99
CA ASN A 81 2.92 9.74 -10.97
C ASN A 81 4.26 9.03 -11.13
N ILE A 82 5.09 9.47 -12.07
CA ILE A 82 6.44 8.89 -12.27
C ILE A 82 7.31 9.08 -11.03
N LEU A 83 7.29 10.28 -10.44
CA LEU A 83 8.04 10.58 -9.22
C LEU A 83 7.58 9.72 -8.04
N TYR A 84 6.26 9.50 -7.91
CA TYR A 84 5.69 8.61 -6.91
C TYR A 84 6.20 7.17 -7.09
N ASN A 85 6.13 6.63 -8.32
CA ASN A 85 6.58 5.27 -8.63
C ASN A 85 8.09 5.08 -8.40
N LEU A 86 8.91 6.05 -8.79
CA LEU A 86 10.34 6.04 -8.48
C LEU A 86 10.56 6.05 -6.96
N GLY A 87 9.80 6.87 -6.23
CA GLY A 87 9.84 6.91 -4.76
C GLY A 87 9.58 5.54 -4.14
N ASP A 88 8.53 4.83 -4.59
CA ASP A 88 8.20 3.48 -4.12
C ASP A 88 9.33 2.47 -4.39
N ARG A 89 9.96 2.54 -5.56
CA ARG A 89 11.10 1.67 -5.91
C ARG A 89 12.31 1.92 -5.02
N PHE A 90 12.71 3.18 -4.83
CA PHE A 90 13.83 3.51 -3.95
C PHE A 90 13.53 3.18 -2.48
N ARG A 91 12.29 3.38 -2.03
CA ARG A 91 11.86 2.96 -0.68
C ARG A 91 11.97 1.45 -0.50
N GLY A 92 11.51 0.67 -1.49
CA GLY A 92 11.62 -0.79 -1.49
C GLY A 92 13.07 -1.28 -1.50
N ALA A 93 13.97 -0.54 -2.17
CA ALA A 93 15.41 -0.81 -2.17
C ALA A 93 16.15 -0.31 -0.90
N GLY A 94 15.44 0.30 0.05
CA GLY A 94 16.01 0.81 1.30
C GLY A 94 16.60 2.22 1.23
N ASP A 95 16.66 2.85 0.05
CA ASP A 95 17.08 4.25 -0.11
C ASP A 95 15.94 5.21 0.23
N THR A 96 15.67 5.31 1.54
CA THR A 96 14.59 6.14 2.08
C THR A 96 14.84 7.63 1.87
N ALA A 97 16.10 8.08 1.75
CA ALA A 97 16.43 9.48 1.52
C ALA A 97 16.05 9.90 0.10
N ARG A 98 16.38 9.07 -0.90
CA ARG A 98 15.98 9.32 -2.29
C ARG A 98 14.47 9.22 -2.46
N ALA A 99 13.84 8.23 -1.83
CA ALA A 99 12.40 8.07 -1.86
C ALA A 99 11.66 9.31 -1.32
N GLU A 100 12.10 9.84 -0.17
CA GLU A 100 11.53 11.03 0.43
C GLU A 100 11.62 12.26 -0.49
N GLN A 101 12.77 12.47 -1.14
CA GLN A 101 12.92 13.54 -2.13
C GLN A 101 11.90 13.37 -3.27
N LEU A 102 11.80 12.17 -3.83
CA LEU A 102 10.92 11.87 -4.95
C LEU A 102 9.44 12.05 -4.59
N TYR A 103 9.02 11.62 -3.40
CA TYR A 103 7.65 11.86 -2.93
C TYR A 103 7.36 13.35 -2.74
N ARG A 104 8.31 14.15 -2.22
CA ARG A 104 8.13 15.62 -2.13
C ARG A 104 7.99 16.27 -3.51
N GLU A 105 8.81 15.86 -4.47
CA GLU A 105 8.69 16.33 -5.86
C GLU A 105 7.34 15.90 -6.47
N SER A 106 6.87 14.69 -6.17
CA SER A 106 5.56 14.17 -6.60
C SER A 106 4.40 15.01 -6.05
N VAL A 107 4.42 15.33 -4.75
CA VAL A 107 3.43 16.23 -4.11
C VAL A 107 3.41 17.59 -4.80
N ALA A 108 4.58 18.18 -5.08
CA ALA A 108 4.66 19.48 -5.76
C ALA A 108 4.09 19.41 -7.20
N ALA A 109 4.35 18.32 -7.92
CA ALA A 109 3.82 18.11 -9.26
C ALA A 109 2.30 17.95 -9.27
N PHE A 110 1.73 17.14 -8.38
CA PHE A 110 0.28 16.98 -8.26
C PHE A 110 -0.44 18.26 -7.83
N ARG A 111 0.15 19.05 -6.92
CA ARG A 111 -0.38 20.40 -6.61
C ARG A 111 -0.44 21.29 -7.84
N SER A 112 0.55 21.17 -8.73
CA SER A 112 0.61 21.96 -9.97
C SER A 112 -0.36 21.46 -11.05
N SER A 113 -0.75 20.18 -11.05
CA SER A 113 -1.74 19.63 -11.98
C SER A 113 -3.19 19.87 -11.55
N GLY A 114 -3.43 20.22 -10.28
CA GLY A 114 -4.76 20.48 -9.73
C GLY A 114 -5.57 19.22 -9.37
N ASP A 115 -4.98 18.03 -9.56
CA ASP A 115 -5.60 16.74 -9.19
C ASP A 115 -5.29 16.45 -7.72
N GLN A 116 -6.34 16.52 -6.88
CA GLN A 116 -6.20 16.52 -5.42
C GLN A 116 -6.26 15.13 -4.81
N ASP A 117 -6.82 14.12 -5.49
CA ASP A 117 -7.10 12.84 -4.82
C ASP A 117 -5.84 11.96 -4.74
N ILE A 118 -5.08 11.91 -5.82
CA ILE A 118 -3.89 11.06 -5.93
C ILE A 118 -2.71 11.57 -5.11
N ILE A 119 -2.72 12.84 -4.68
CA ILE A 119 -1.68 13.42 -3.83
C ILE A 119 -1.62 12.76 -2.44
N ALA A 120 -2.71 12.11 -2.00
CA ALA A 120 -2.76 11.40 -0.73
C ALA A 120 -1.71 10.29 -0.63
N PHE A 121 -1.35 9.64 -1.75
CA PHE A 121 -0.40 8.52 -1.75
C PHE A 121 1.05 8.93 -1.46
N PRO A 122 1.64 9.92 -2.15
CA PRO A 122 2.98 10.39 -1.77
C PRO A 122 3.00 11.05 -0.38
N ILE A 123 1.93 11.74 0.05
CA ILE A 123 1.82 12.29 1.41
C ILE A 123 1.85 11.16 2.45
N GLY A 124 1.03 10.13 2.26
CA GLY A 124 0.97 8.99 3.17
C GLY A 124 2.29 8.23 3.23
N ASN A 125 3.00 8.09 2.11
CA ASN A 125 4.33 7.48 2.11
C ASN A 125 5.40 8.33 2.80
N LEU A 126 5.32 9.66 2.73
CA LEU A 126 6.13 10.54 3.59
C LEU A 126 5.81 10.30 5.07
N GLY A 127 4.55 10.07 5.41
CA GLY A 127 4.13 9.65 6.76
C GLY A 127 4.76 8.33 7.19
N ARG A 128 4.84 7.33 6.31
CA ARG A 128 5.53 6.05 6.58
C ARG A 128 7.03 6.26 6.84
N ILE A 129 7.68 7.14 6.08
CA ILE A 129 9.09 7.48 6.28
C ILE A 129 9.29 8.19 7.63
N ALA A 130 8.42 9.14 7.98
CA ALA A 130 8.45 9.82 9.28
C ALA A 130 8.26 8.82 10.43
N PHE A 131 7.29 7.92 10.31
CA PHE A 131 7.04 6.86 11.28
C PHE A 131 8.26 5.92 11.43
N ALA A 132 8.92 5.54 10.34
CA ALA A 132 10.13 4.72 10.42
C ALA A 132 11.29 5.42 11.15
N ARG A 133 11.34 6.76 11.11
CA ARG A 133 12.33 7.59 11.81
C ARG A 133 11.97 7.90 13.27
N GLY A 134 10.78 7.50 13.72
CA GLY A 134 10.28 7.81 15.06
C GLY A 134 9.61 9.18 15.19
N ASP A 135 9.40 9.90 14.09
CA ASP A 135 8.65 11.16 14.09
C ASP A 135 7.15 10.88 13.97
N ASP A 136 6.56 10.45 15.09
CA ASP A 136 5.14 10.06 15.16
C ASP A 136 4.20 11.24 14.92
N ALA A 137 4.62 12.47 15.24
CA ALA A 137 3.82 13.66 15.03
C ALA A 137 3.71 13.99 13.54
N ALA A 138 4.83 13.99 12.81
CA ALA A 138 4.82 14.19 11.36
C ALA A 138 4.12 13.03 10.63
N ALA A 139 4.29 11.79 11.11
CA ALA A 139 3.60 10.63 10.56
C ALA A 139 2.08 10.77 10.68
N GLN A 140 1.58 11.09 11.89
CA GLN A 140 0.17 11.30 12.14
C GLN A 140 -0.42 12.40 11.25
N ALA A 141 0.23 13.56 11.18
CA ALA A 141 -0.25 14.67 10.36
C ALA A 141 -0.36 14.28 8.88
N ALA A 142 0.64 13.57 8.35
CA ALA A 142 0.61 13.09 6.98
C ALA A 142 -0.52 12.07 6.74
N PHE A 143 -0.72 11.10 7.65
CA PHE A 143 -1.80 10.13 7.50
C PHE A 143 -3.19 10.78 7.61
N GLU A 144 -3.38 11.73 8.52
CA GLU A 144 -4.63 12.48 8.65
C GLU A 144 -4.94 13.32 7.40
N GLU A 145 -3.92 13.96 6.80
CA GLU A 145 -4.06 14.67 5.53
C GLU A 145 -4.45 13.70 4.40
N SER A 146 -3.78 12.56 4.28
CA SER A 146 -4.11 11.53 3.29
C SER A 146 -5.52 10.97 3.47
N ILE A 147 -5.96 10.72 4.72
CA ILE A 147 -7.32 10.26 5.04
C ILE A 147 -8.36 11.30 4.63
N ALA A 148 -8.12 12.58 4.95
CA ALA A 148 -9.04 13.67 4.60
C ALA A 148 -9.24 13.77 3.08
N ILE A 149 -8.14 13.66 2.33
CA ILE A 149 -8.16 13.69 0.86
C ILE A 149 -8.91 12.47 0.30
N THR A 150 -8.53 11.24 0.69
CA THR A 150 -9.16 10.03 0.13
C THR A 150 -10.62 9.89 0.54
N SER A 151 -11.01 10.39 1.72
CA SER A 151 -12.40 10.45 2.15
C SER A 151 -13.22 11.44 1.33
N ALA A 152 -12.68 12.62 1.03
CA ALA A 152 -13.32 13.60 0.16
C ALA A 152 -13.50 13.07 -1.28
N ALA A 153 -12.56 12.24 -1.74
CA ALA A 153 -12.62 11.50 -3.01
C ALA A 153 -13.56 10.29 -2.98
N ASN A 154 -14.20 9.99 -1.85
CA ASN A 154 -15.02 8.80 -1.61
C ASN A 154 -14.26 7.47 -1.86
N ASN A 155 -12.93 7.48 -1.74
CA ASN A 155 -12.07 6.31 -1.86
C ASN A 155 -11.90 5.64 -0.48
N ARG A 156 -12.92 4.88 -0.08
CA ARG A 156 -12.99 4.22 1.24
C ARG A 156 -11.82 3.25 1.49
N SER A 157 -11.39 2.51 0.47
CA SER A 157 -10.27 1.56 0.60
C SER A 157 -8.96 2.28 0.90
N ALA A 158 -8.63 3.33 0.13
CA ALA A 158 -7.41 4.10 0.38
C ALA A 158 -7.44 4.83 1.72
N ALA A 159 -8.60 5.34 2.15
CA ALA A 159 -8.76 5.89 3.50
C ALA A 159 -8.46 4.85 4.58
N ALA A 160 -8.99 3.62 4.43
CA ALA A 160 -8.71 2.52 5.35
C ALA A 160 -7.21 2.18 5.43
N ASP A 161 -6.50 2.19 4.31
CA ASP A 161 -5.05 1.93 4.27
C ASP A 161 -4.24 2.93 5.11
N TRP A 162 -4.64 4.21 5.09
CA TRP A 162 -4.02 5.24 5.91
C TRP A 162 -4.44 5.15 7.38
N HIS A 163 -5.68 4.76 7.67
CA HIS A 163 -6.14 4.48 9.04
C HIS A 163 -5.37 3.32 9.69
N VAL A 164 -4.98 2.28 8.93
CA VAL A 164 -4.09 1.21 9.40
C VAL A 164 -2.77 1.78 9.90
N GLN A 165 -2.18 2.74 9.16
CA GLN A 165 -0.92 3.37 9.58
C GLN A 165 -1.12 4.27 10.80
N LEU A 166 -2.24 4.99 10.87
CA LEU A 166 -2.60 5.78 12.04
C LEU A 166 -2.78 4.91 13.30
N ALA A 167 -3.34 3.71 13.16
CA ALA A 167 -3.44 2.75 14.26
C ALA A 167 -2.06 2.34 14.77
N ARG A 168 -1.07 2.14 13.89
CA ARG A 168 0.32 1.83 14.28
C ARG A 168 1.00 2.99 15.01
N VAL A 169 0.74 4.23 14.59
CA VAL A 169 1.20 5.44 15.30
C VAL A 169 0.57 5.50 16.70
N ALA A 170 -0.74 5.30 16.79
CA ALA A 170 -1.47 5.30 18.05
C ALA A 170 -0.93 4.23 19.02
N LEU A 171 -0.69 3.00 18.53
CA LEU A 171 -0.09 1.92 19.32
C LEU A 171 1.30 2.31 19.87
N ARG A 172 2.18 2.86 19.03
CA ARG A 172 3.52 3.28 19.48
C ARG A 172 3.45 4.37 20.55
N ARG A 173 2.46 5.25 20.47
CA ARG A 173 2.21 6.33 21.45
C ARG A 173 1.45 5.86 22.70
N GLY A 174 0.95 4.61 22.71
CA GLY A 174 0.12 4.08 23.79
C GLY A 174 -1.34 4.56 23.79
N ASP A 175 -1.81 5.18 22.70
CA ASP A 175 -3.21 5.56 22.54
C ASP A 175 -4.04 4.38 22.00
N HIS A 176 -4.39 3.47 22.92
CA HIS A 176 -5.12 2.25 22.60
C HIS A 176 -6.55 2.54 22.10
N ALA A 177 -7.15 3.65 22.53
CA ALA A 177 -8.51 4.02 22.13
C ALA A 177 -8.55 4.47 20.66
N GLN A 178 -7.60 5.31 20.24
CA GLN A 178 -7.48 5.74 18.85
C GLN A 178 -7.11 4.56 17.93
N ALA A 179 -6.23 3.67 18.39
CA ALA A 179 -5.87 2.46 17.66
C ALA A 179 -7.11 1.56 17.43
N LEU A 180 -7.93 1.32 18.48
CA LEU A 180 -9.15 0.53 18.38
C LEU A 180 -10.15 1.11 17.38
N ALA A 181 -10.38 2.43 17.44
CA ALA A 181 -11.31 3.11 16.55
C ALA A 181 -10.87 2.97 15.07
N SER A 182 -9.56 3.10 14.82
CA SER A 182 -8.99 2.94 13.48
C SER A 182 -9.10 1.49 12.99
N VAL A 183 -8.75 0.51 13.84
CA VAL A 183 -8.90 -0.93 13.55
C VAL A 183 -10.35 -1.28 13.20
N ALA A 184 -11.32 -0.80 13.99
CA ALA A 184 -12.73 -1.11 13.75
C ALA A 184 -13.23 -0.60 12.40
N LEU A 185 -12.82 0.60 12.01
CA LEU A 185 -13.15 1.16 10.69
C LEU A 185 -12.52 0.35 9.55
N CYS A 186 -11.22 0.02 9.69
CA CYS A 186 -10.46 -0.72 8.68
C CYS A 186 -11.04 -2.12 8.47
N VAL A 187 -11.27 -2.87 9.55
CA VAL A 187 -11.84 -4.23 9.49
C VAL A 187 -13.18 -4.23 8.74
N GLN A 188 -14.09 -3.31 9.07
CA GLN A 188 -15.37 -3.23 8.38
C GLN A 188 -15.20 -2.90 6.89
N THR A 189 -14.33 -1.93 6.58
CA THR A 189 -14.10 -1.52 5.19
C THR A 189 -13.52 -2.65 4.36
N TYR A 190 -12.52 -3.38 4.89
CA TYR A 190 -11.89 -4.49 4.18
C TYR A 190 -12.80 -5.70 4.01
N LEU A 191 -13.73 -5.94 4.95
CA LEU A 191 -14.81 -6.89 4.76
C LEU A 191 -15.76 -6.48 3.63
N ASP A 192 -16.16 -5.21 3.57
CA ASP A 192 -17.10 -4.70 2.56
C ASP A 192 -16.54 -4.84 1.14
N VAL A 193 -15.24 -4.54 0.96
CA VAL A 193 -14.56 -4.57 -0.35
C VAL A 193 -13.84 -5.91 -0.63
N TRP A 194 -13.94 -6.86 0.30
CA TRP A 194 -13.30 -8.17 0.24
C TRP A 194 -11.76 -8.12 0.06
N ASN A 195 -11.09 -7.16 0.70
CA ASN A 195 -9.62 -7.09 0.74
C ASN A 195 -9.08 -7.92 1.91
N MET A 196 -8.90 -9.22 1.66
CA MET A 196 -8.51 -10.19 2.69
C MET A 196 -7.07 -10.03 3.18
N GLU A 197 -6.16 -9.56 2.32
CA GLU A 197 -4.78 -9.27 2.70
C GLU A 197 -4.74 -8.13 3.72
N ALA A 198 -5.36 -6.99 3.42
CA ALA A 198 -5.39 -5.85 4.33
C ALA A 198 -6.20 -6.15 5.60
N LEU A 199 -7.22 -7.00 5.51
CA LEU A 199 -7.92 -7.51 6.69
C LEU A 199 -6.98 -8.28 7.61
N ALA A 200 -6.21 -9.25 7.08
CA ALA A 200 -5.25 -10.02 7.86
C ALA A 200 -4.21 -9.10 8.53
N ASP A 201 -3.65 -8.14 7.79
CA ASP A 201 -2.73 -7.13 8.34
C ASP A 201 -3.34 -6.36 9.51
N THR A 202 -4.63 -6.01 9.40
CA THR A 202 -5.38 -5.29 10.43
C THR A 202 -5.65 -6.18 11.66
N LEU A 203 -5.89 -7.47 11.46
CA LEU A 203 -6.03 -8.43 12.57
C LEU A 203 -4.75 -8.56 13.40
N VAL A 204 -3.57 -8.46 12.78
CA VAL A 204 -2.29 -8.46 13.49
C VAL A 204 -2.17 -7.22 14.40
N ILE A 205 -2.62 -6.05 13.92
CA ILE A 205 -2.67 -4.82 14.74
C ILE A 205 -3.67 -4.98 15.89
N ALA A 206 -4.84 -5.56 15.62
CA ALA A 206 -5.83 -5.85 16.66
C ALA A 206 -5.30 -6.84 17.71
N ALA A 207 -4.51 -7.82 17.29
CA ALA A 207 -3.85 -8.76 18.19
C ALA A 207 -2.85 -8.05 19.11
N ASP A 208 -2.07 -7.10 18.59
CA ASP A 208 -1.14 -6.33 19.42
C ASP A 208 -1.88 -5.45 20.43
N LEU A 209 -3.00 -4.84 20.01
CA LEU A 209 -3.88 -4.09 20.90
C LEU A 209 -4.48 -4.98 22.00
N ALA A 210 -4.95 -6.18 21.66
CA ALA A 210 -5.46 -7.15 22.64
C ALA A 210 -4.38 -7.57 23.64
N ARG A 211 -3.16 -7.82 23.15
CA ARG A 211 -1.99 -8.14 23.99
C ARG A 211 -1.67 -7.02 24.96
N LEU A 212 -1.63 -5.77 24.48
CA LEU A 212 -1.38 -4.58 25.32
C LEU A 212 -2.52 -4.32 26.32
N GLY A 213 -3.75 -4.71 25.98
CA GLY A 213 -4.92 -4.71 26.87
C GLY A 213 -4.94 -5.86 27.89
N GLY A 214 -3.99 -6.80 27.83
CA GLY A 214 -3.88 -7.94 28.76
C GLY A 214 -4.64 -9.20 28.32
N ASP A 215 -5.30 -9.20 27.16
CA ASP A 215 -6.00 -10.37 26.62
C ASP A 215 -5.10 -11.12 25.62
N ALA A 216 -4.07 -11.79 26.15
CA ALA A 216 -3.10 -12.53 25.34
C ALA A 216 -3.71 -13.75 24.62
N VAL A 217 -4.81 -14.32 25.14
CA VAL A 217 -5.55 -15.41 24.49
C VAL A 217 -6.21 -14.88 23.23
N ARG A 218 -6.94 -13.77 23.31
CA ARG A 218 -7.53 -13.12 22.15
C ARG A 218 -6.48 -12.70 21.14
N ALA A 219 -5.34 -12.17 21.59
CA ALA A 219 -4.23 -11.84 20.71
C ALA A 219 -3.75 -13.07 19.91
N ALA A 220 -3.56 -14.22 20.57
CA ALA A 220 -3.15 -15.46 19.91
C ALA A 220 -4.21 -15.96 18.90
N THR A 221 -5.49 -15.88 19.25
CA THR A 221 -6.60 -16.25 18.34
C THR A 221 -6.67 -15.35 17.11
N LEU A 222 -6.48 -14.04 17.27
CA LEU A 222 -6.44 -13.09 16.15
C LEU A 222 -5.23 -13.34 15.23
N LEU A 223 -4.06 -13.68 15.78
CA LEU A 223 -2.88 -14.05 14.99
C LEU A 223 -3.09 -15.34 14.21
N GLY A 224 -3.75 -16.34 14.81
CA GLY A 224 -4.15 -17.56 14.10
C GLY A 224 -5.08 -17.25 12.93
N ALA A 225 -6.14 -16.47 13.17
CA ALA A 225 -7.07 -16.07 12.11
C ALA A 225 -6.36 -15.32 10.96
N ALA A 226 -5.41 -14.44 11.27
CA ALA A 226 -4.60 -13.76 10.26
C ALA A 226 -3.76 -14.73 9.43
N GLU A 227 -3.07 -15.70 10.06
CA GLU A 227 -2.27 -16.70 9.34
C GLU A 227 -3.13 -17.59 8.43
N GLN A 228 -4.32 -17.96 8.88
CA GLN A 228 -5.25 -18.74 8.08
C GLN A 228 -5.65 -17.99 6.80
N ILE A 229 -5.96 -16.70 6.92
CA ILE A 229 -6.28 -15.86 5.76
C ILE A 229 -5.09 -15.78 4.79
N TYR A 230 -3.86 -15.57 5.29
CA TYR A 230 -2.68 -15.58 4.42
C TYR A 230 -2.49 -16.91 3.69
N SER A 231 -2.72 -18.02 4.39
CA SER A 231 -2.58 -19.37 3.85
C SER A 231 -3.64 -19.71 2.81
N GLU A 232 -4.91 -19.39 3.09
CA GLU A 232 -6.05 -19.71 2.22
C GLU A 232 -5.94 -19.03 0.85
N PHE A 233 -5.57 -17.75 0.84
CA PHE A 233 -5.51 -16.97 -0.40
C PHE A 233 -4.16 -17.04 -1.12
N HIS A 234 -3.21 -17.83 -0.59
CA HIS A 234 -1.85 -17.97 -1.14
C HIS A 234 -1.17 -16.61 -1.37
N PHE A 235 -1.47 -15.63 -0.50
CA PHE A 235 -0.77 -14.35 -0.53
C PHE A 235 0.72 -14.67 -0.39
N ARG A 236 1.50 -14.34 -1.42
CA ARG A 236 2.89 -14.81 -1.56
C ARG A 236 3.68 -14.44 -0.31
N ARG A 237 4.17 -15.46 0.40
CA ARG A 237 5.13 -15.34 1.52
C ARG A 237 6.39 -14.54 1.14
N ASP A 238 6.63 -14.34 -0.14
CA ASP A 238 7.77 -13.63 -0.71
C ASP A 238 7.64 -12.09 -0.59
N LEU A 239 6.44 -11.55 -0.32
CA LEU A 239 6.24 -10.16 0.15
C LEU A 239 6.26 -10.06 1.68
N VAL A 240 6.42 -11.20 2.35
CA VAL A 240 6.65 -11.38 3.79
C VAL A 240 8.17 -11.46 4.05
N GLU A 241 8.98 -10.78 3.24
CA GLU A 241 10.34 -10.38 3.58
C GLU A 241 10.37 -8.86 3.80
N GLY A 242 10.92 -8.45 4.95
CA GLY A 242 11.01 -7.04 5.36
C GLY A 242 10.07 -6.67 6.52
N ALA A 243 9.92 -5.37 6.74
CA ALA A 243 9.40 -4.83 8.00
C ALA A 243 8.01 -5.32 8.44
N HIS A 244 7.16 -5.78 7.52
CA HIS A 244 5.83 -6.31 7.87
C HIS A 244 5.90 -7.73 8.44
N ALA A 245 6.71 -8.59 7.84
CA ALA A 245 6.96 -9.95 8.33
C ALA A 245 7.65 -9.95 9.69
N ASP A 246 8.65 -9.07 9.83
CA ASP A 246 9.34 -8.86 11.09
C ASP A 246 8.36 -8.42 12.17
N TYR A 247 7.40 -7.54 11.84
CA TYR A 247 6.36 -7.09 12.77
C TYR A 247 5.40 -8.23 13.16
N LEU A 248 4.90 -9.02 12.21
CA LEU A 248 4.06 -10.19 12.48
C LEU A 248 4.77 -11.18 13.40
N GLN A 249 6.03 -11.50 13.09
CA GLN A 249 6.83 -12.43 13.88
C GLN A 249 7.08 -11.89 15.29
N GLN A 250 7.40 -10.60 15.42
CA GLN A 250 7.54 -9.94 16.73
C GLN A 250 6.25 -10.00 17.56
N CYS A 251 5.09 -9.80 16.95
CA CYS A 251 3.80 -9.97 17.63
C CYS A 251 3.60 -11.41 18.09
N ILE A 252 3.82 -12.41 17.22
CA ILE A 252 3.72 -13.84 17.56
C ILE A 252 4.62 -14.19 18.74
N ASP A 253 5.90 -13.79 18.68
CA ASP A 253 6.87 -14.11 19.71
C ASP A 253 6.51 -13.44 21.04
N SER A 254 6.05 -12.19 21.00
CA SER A 254 5.63 -11.44 22.20
C SER A 254 4.40 -12.06 22.86
N VAL A 255 3.37 -12.45 22.09
CA VAL A 255 2.17 -13.10 22.63
C VAL A 255 2.52 -14.49 23.16
N ARG A 256 3.32 -15.26 22.42
CA ARG A 256 3.76 -16.61 22.84
C ARG A 256 4.59 -16.57 24.14
N ALA A 257 5.47 -15.59 24.28
CA ALA A 257 6.27 -15.41 25.49
C ALA A 257 5.39 -15.05 26.70
N GLY A 258 4.38 -14.20 26.52
CA GLY A 258 3.47 -13.79 27.60
C GLY A 258 2.47 -14.87 28.02
N LEU A 259 1.93 -15.63 27.06
CA LEU A 259 0.88 -16.63 27.31
C LEU A 259 1.43 -18.03 27.65
N GLY A 260 2.67 -18.31 27.25
CA GLY A 260 3.28 -19.64 27.31
C GLY A 260 2.93 -20.51 26.10
N ALA A 261 3.86 -21.37 25.69
CA ALA A 261 3.82 -22.08 24.41
C ALA A 261 2.56 -22.94 24.21
N ALA A 262 2.12 -23.67 25.24
CA ALA A 262 0.96 -24.56 25.14
C ALA A 262 -0.36 -23.79 24.99
N ALA A 263 -0.57 -22.77 25.81
CA ALA A 263 -1.77 -21.94 25.76
C ALA A 263 -1.81 -21.10 24.48
N PHE A 264 -0.65 -20.60 24.02
CA PHE A 264 -0.52 -19.98 22.70
C PHE A 264 -0.93 -20.93 21.58
N ALA A 265 -0.38 -22.15 21.55
CA ALA A 265 -0.68 -23.10 20.49
C ALA A 265 -2.17 -23.45 20.41
N SER A 266 -2.84 -23.60 21.56
CA SER A 266 -4.29 -23.81 21.62
C SER A 266 -5.06 -22.62 21.06
N ALA A 267 -4.84 -21.43 21.60
CA ALA A 267 -5.58 -20.23 21.20
C ALA A 267 -5.33 -19.84 19.72
N PHE A 268 -4.12 -20.07 19.23
CA PHE A 268 -3.73 -19.86 17.84
C PHE A 268 -4.44 -20.85 16.91
N ALA A 269 -4.52 -22.13 17.29
CA ALA A 269 -5.28 -23.14 16.55
C ALA A 269 -6.79 -22.83 16.54
N ASP A 270 -7.35 -22.32 17.63
CA ASP A 270 -8.74 -21.83 17.65
C ASP A 270 -8.95 -20.69 16.64
N GLY A 271 -7.93 -19.84 16.45
CA GLY A 271 -7.90 -18.80 15.43
C GLY A 271 -7.96 -19.33 14.00
N HIS A 272 -7.28 -20.43 13.70
CA HIS A 272 -7.34 -21.07 12.37
C HIS A 272 -8.72 -21.60 12.00
N LEU A 273 -9.52 -21.95 13.01
CA LEU A 273 -10.87 -22.46 12.81
C LEU A 273 -11.92 -21.34 12.71
N LEU A 274 -11.51 -20.10 12.91
CA LEU A 274 -12.41 -18.96 13.05
C LEU A 274 -12.76 -18.39 11.67
N GLY A 275 -14.04 -18.23 11.39
CA GLY A 275 -14.49 -17.62 10.14
C GLY A 275 -14.08 -16.15 10.05
N VAL A 276 -13.85 -15.65 8.84
CA VAL A 276 -13.39 -14.26 8.58
C VAL A 276 -14.25 -13.20 9.29
N ARG A 277 -15.57 -13.38 9.31
CA ARG A 277 -16.50 -12.45 9.99
C ARG A 277 -16.43 -12.52 11.52
N ASP A 278 -16.18 -13.71 12.05
CA ASP A 278 -16.01 -13.89 13.49
C ASP A 278 -14.67 -13.28 13.93
N ALA A 279 -13.63 -13.38 13.09
CA ALA A 279 -12.31 -12.82 13.37
C ALA A 279 -12.36 -11.30 13.39
N ALA A 280 -13.05 -10.72 12.40
CA ALA A 280 -13.37 -9.30 12.37
C ALA A 280 -14.16 -8.84 13.61
N THR A 281 -15.15 -9.62 14.05
CA THR A 281 -15.93 -9.33 15.26
C THR A 281 -15.08 -9.39 16.52
N LEU A 282 -14.16 -10.36 16.60
CA LEU A 282 -13.22 -10.52 17.71
C LEU A 282 -12.23 -9.35 17.79
N ALA A 283 -11.80 -8.84 16.64
CA ALA A 283 -10.83 -7.73 16.52
C ALA A 283 -11.35 -6.39 17.08
N VAL A 284 -12.67 -6.19 17.10
CA VAL A 284 -13.28 -4.90 17.47
C VAL A 284 -13.92 -4.88 18.87
N LYS A 285 -14.04 -6.04 19.54
CA LYS A 285 -14.63 -6.17 20.90
C LYS A 285 -13.59 -6.03 22.02
N LEU A 286 -12.60 -5.15 21.83
CA LEU A 286 -11.47 -4.95 22.75
C LEU A 286 -11.86 -4.10 23.97
#